data_AF-G8BNJ7-F1
#
_entry.id   AF-G8BNJ7-F1
#
_cell.length_a   1.000
_cell.length_b   1.000
_cell.length_c   1.000
_cell.angle_alpha   90.00
_cell.angle_beta   90.00
_cell.angle_gamma   90.00
#
_symmetry.space_group_name_H-M   'P 1'
#
loop_
_entity.id
_entity.type
_entity.pdbx_description
1 polymer ?
#
loop_
_entity_poly.entity_id
_entity_poly.type
_entity_poly.pdbx_seq_one_letter_code
_entity_poly.pdbx_strand_id
1 'polypeptide(L)'
;MVENTDQTTQNEQERRETRERLRLLFQSLNNSGNNGNRSNDSMLLQLLSELIPEDLQNEWFDSLADKNDKGCKETFVSSLPRVSINDILKQEIIRNPEIKAAHLNCSICYCKYTDDDYPLIAQLPHCGHHFDFECISIWLSKNETCPICRDNLTSHKEVIDTSNVELEEDWGMYG
;
A
#
# COMPACT_ATOMS: atom_id res chain seq x y z
N MET A 1 -12.08 1.28 52.43
CA MET A 1 -12.39 2.15 51.26
C MET A 1 -11.40 3.31 51.21
N VAL A 2 -10.10 3.08 51.06
CA VAL A 2 -9.09 4.15 50.96
C VAL A 2 -7.85 3.62 50.20
N GLU A 3 -7.98 3.25 48.92
CA GLU A 3 -6.81 2.83 48.11
C GLU A 3 -6.81 3.36 46.65
N ASN A 4 -7.85 4.07 46.20
CA ASN A 4 -7.93 4.58 44.81
C ASN A 4 -7.41 6.01 44.63
N THR A 5 -7.13 6.75 45.70
CA THR A 5 -6.67 8.14 45.60
C THR A 5 -5.20 8.24 45.17
N ASP A 6 -4.36 7.31 45.63
CA ASP A 6 -2.90 7.40 45.47
C ASP A 6 -2.44 7.13 44.03
N GLN A 7 -3.05 6.15 43.35
CA GLN A 7 -2.78 5.87 41.94
C GLN A 7 -3.24 7.02 41.03
N THR A 8 -4.32 7.70 41.41
CA THR A 8 -4.87 8.82 40.63
C THR A 8 -3.96 10.05 40.75
N THR A 9 -3.48 10.34 41.96
CA THR A 9 -2.54 11.45 42.20
C THR A 9 -1.17 11.21 41.57
N GLN A 10 -0.69 9.96 41.58
CA GLN A 10 0.59 9.60 40.98
C GLN A 10 0.55 9.72 39.45
N ASN A 11 -0.51 9.21 38.82
CA ASN A 11 -0.76 9.41 37.38
C ASN A 11 -0.89 10.88 37.00
N GLU A 12 -1.50 11.71 37.85
CA GLU A 12 -1.66 13.13 37.58
C GLU A 12 -0.33 13.90 37.74
N GLN A 13 0.52 13.47 38.67
CA GLN A 13 1.84 14.04 38.88
C GLN A 13 2.79 13.68 37.71
N GLU A 14 2.79 12.43 37.26
CA GLU A 14 3.54 11.99 36.08
C GLU A 14 3.12 12.75 34.81
N ARG A 15 1.82 13.02 34.63
CA ARG A 15 1.29 13.85 33.52
C ARG A 15 1.74 15.31 33.59
N ARG A 16 1.92 15.85 34.79
CA ARG A 16 2.43 17.22 34.98
C ARG A 16 3.93 17.28 34.69
N GLU A 17 4.70 16.30 35.17
CA GLU A 17 6.14 16.20 34.95
C GLU A 17 6.50 16.00 33.47
N THR A 18 5.78 15.12 32.77
CA THR A 18 5.90 14.93 31.32
C THR A 18 5.60 16.21 30.54
N ARG A 19 4.55 16.96 30.94
CA ARG A 19 4.20 18.25 30.31
C ARG A 19 5.26 19.32 30.53
N GLU A 20 5.89 19.37 31.69
CA GLU A 20 7.00 20.30 31.96
C GLU A 20 8.27 19.90 31.19
N ARG A 21 8.61 18.61 31.12
CA ARG A 21 9.72 18.11 30.30
C ARG A 21 9.54 18.49 28.83
N LEU A 22 8.34 18.30 28.29
CA LEU A 22 7.94 18.73 26.96
C LEU A 22 8.17 20.22 26.71
N ARG A 23 7.72 21.05 27.66
CA ARG A 23 7.83 22.51 27.59
C ARG A 23 9.29 22.97 27.58
N LEU A 24 10.13 22.36 28.41
CA LEU A 24 11.56 22.68 28.50
C LEU A 24 12.31 22.26 27.23
N LEU A 25 12.04 21.08 26.69
CA LEU A 25 12.64 20.61 25.45
C LEU A 25 12.27 21.53 24.28
N PHE A 26 10.99 21.87 24.13
CA PHE A 26 10.53 22.81 23.10
C PHE A 26 11.21 24.19 23.21
N GLN A 27 11.39 24.70 24.43
CA GLN A 27 12.04 25.98 24.66
C GLN A 27 13.55 25.96 24.38
N SER A 28 14.24 24.87 24.74
CA SER A 28 15.67 24.65 24.42
C SER A 28 15.91 24.60 22.91
N LEU A 29 15.00 23.95 22.22
CA LEU A 29 14.99 23.74 20.79
C LEU A 29 14.74 25.04 20.00
N ASN A 30 13.83 25.89 20.47
CA ASN A 30 13.53 27.19 19.86
C ASN A 30 14.63 28.25 20.09
N ASN A 31 15.44 28.10 21.15
CA ASN A 31 16.58 28.97 21.42
C ASN A 31 17.82 28.66 20.56
N SER A 32 17.83 27.53 19.83
CA SER A 32 18.97 27.10 18.98
C SER A 32 18.88 27.63 17.52
N GLY A 33 18.29 28.81 17.33
CA GLY A 33 18.08 29.39 16.01
C GLY A 33 19.35 29.92 15.35
N ASN A 34 20.03 29.10 14.54
CA ASN A 34 20.56 29.50 13.21
C ASN A 34 21.29 28.37 12.47
N ASN A 35 20.67 27.80 11.43
CA ASN A 35 21.11 27.90 10.02
C ASN A 35 20.32 26.90 9.14
N GLY A 36 19.56 27.45 8.19
CA GLY A 36 19.21 26.81 6.91
C GLY A 36 18.44 25.49 6.94
N ASN A 37 17.16 25.55 6.57
CA ASN A 37 16.38 24.46 5.95
C ASN A 37 16.55 23.06 6.58
N ARG A 38 16.17 22.90 7.84
CA ARG A 38 15.66 21.61 8.32
C ARG A 38 14.19 21.80 8.63
N SER A 39 13.33 21.15 7.84
CA SER A 39 11.87 21.19 7.99
C SER A 39 11.52 20.96 9.46
N ASN A 40 10.68 21.84 10.03
CA ASN A 40 10.22 21.77 11.43
C ASN A 40 9.72 20.35 11.82
N ASP A 41 9.30 19.58 10.82
CA ASP A 41 8.88 18.18 10.90
C ASP A 41 9.96 17.23 11.43
N SER A 42 11.24 17.39 11.07
CA SER A 42 12.33 16.49 11.51
C SER A 42 12.59 16.58 13.01
N MET A 43 12.32 17.74 13.59
CA MET A 43 12.58 18.07 14.98
C MET A 43 11.39 17.71 15.86
N LEU A 44 10.17 17.88 15.33
CA LEU A 44 8.95 17.34 15.91
C LEU A 44 8.97 15.80 15.92
N LEU A 45 9.46 15.16 14.85
CA LEU A 45 9.63 13.70 14.78
C LEU A 45 10.63 13.19 15.83
N GLN A 46 11.75 13.89 16.04
CA GLN A 46 12.72 13.57 17.08
C GLN A 46 12.09 13.69 18.49
N LEU A 47 11.34 14.76 18.73
CA LEU A 47 10.65 14.97 20.01
C LEU A 47 9.57 13.91 20.25
N LEU A 48 8.76 13.59 19.24
CA LEU A 48 7.73 12.55 19.32
C LEU A 48 8.36 11.17 19.58
N SER A 49 9.53 10.87 19.01
CA SER A 49 10.26 9.63 19.29
C SER A 49 10.81 9.52 20.72
N GLU A 50 11.00 10.63 21.45
CA GLU A 50 11.43 10.58 22.87
C GLU A 50 10.26 10.51 23.86
N LEU A 51 9.03 10.71 23.38
CA LEU A 51 7.81 10.81 24.21
C LEU A 51 6.91 9.58 24.16
N ILE A 52 7.10 8.72 23.17
CA ILE A 52 6.41 7.43 23.13
C ILE A 52 7.14 6.53 24.12
N PRO A 53 6.49 5.94 25.14
CA PRO A 53 7.10 4.94 26.00
C PRO A 53 7.74 3.82 25.15
N GLU A 54 8.90 3.32 25.52
CA GLU A 54 9.68 2.34 24.73
C GLU A 54 8.83 1.11 24.36
N ASP A 55 7.90 0.71 25.23
CA ASP A 55 6.93 -0.36 25.00
C ASP A 55 5.93 -0.06 23.88
N LEU A 56 5.41 1.16 23.80
CA LEU A 56 4.50 1.60 22.74
C LEU A 56 5.23 1.88 21.42
N GLN A 57 6.52 2.23 21.49
CA GLN A 57 7.34 2.35 20.28
C GLN A 57 7.47 1.00 19.60
N ASN A 58 7.81 -0.04 20.35
CA ASN A 58 7.98 -1.38 19.80
C ASN A 58 6.67 -1.88 19.17
N GLU A 59 5.53 -1.75 19.86
CA GLU A 59 4.22 -2.12 19.27
C GLU A 59 3.87 -1.31 18.01
N TRP A 60 4.21 -0.02 17.97
CA TRP A 60 3.95 0.83 16.80
C TRP A 60 4.90 0.53 15.64
N PHE A 61 6.18 0.29 15.91
CA PHE A 61 7.18 -0.12 14.92
C PHE A 61 6.88 -1.51 14.35
N ASP A 62 6.45 -2.46 15.19
CA ASP A 62 6.01 -3.79 14.74
C ASP A 62 4.76 -3.68 13.87
N SER A 63 3.77 -2.85 14.25
CA SER A 63 2.58 -2.60 13.43
C SER A 63 2.90 -1.87 12.11
N LEU A 64 3.97 -1.08 12.07
CA LEU A 64 4.45 -0.41 10.86
C LEU A 64 5.23 -1.38 9.96
N ALA A 65 6.03 -2.27 10.54
CA ALA A 65 6.72 -3.35 9.84
C ALA A 65 5.71 -4.29 9.16
N ASP A 66 4.65 -4.68 9.87
CA ASP A 66 3.56 -5.48 9.32
C ASP A 66 2.81 -4.81 8.17
N LYS A 67 2.78 -3.47 8.10
CA LYS A 67 2.13 -2.73 7.01
C LYS A 67 2.99 -2.66 5.74
N ASN A 68 4.31 -2.80 5.86
CA ASN A 68 5.21 -2.72 4.72
C ASN A 68 5.20 -3.99 3.86
N ASP A 69 4.72 -5.12 4.37
CA ASP A 69 4.66 -6.41 3.66
C ASP A 69 3.30 -6.71 3.00
N LYS A 70 2.34 -5.77 3.02
CA LYS A 70 0.96 -5.98 2.50
C LYS A 70 0.79 -5.70 1.00
N GLY A 71 1.89 -5.67 0.27
CA GLY A 71 1.92 -5.42 -1.18
C GLY A 71 1.99 -6.71 -1.97
N CYS A 72 1.48 -6.69 -3.20
CA CYS A 72 1.73 -7.77 -4.14
C CYS A 72 3.20 -7.81 -4.57
N LYS A 73 3.74 -9.01 -4.78
CA LYS A 73 5.08 -9.21 -5.36
C LYS A 73 5.16 -8.59 -6.75
N GLU A 74 6.30 -7.99 -7.08
CA GLU A 74 6.54 -7.36 -8.39
C GLU A 74 6.34 -8.35 -9.56
N THR A 75 6.66 -9.62 -9.36
CA THR A 75 6.43 -10.69 -10.35
C THR A 75 4.95 -10.91 -10.64
N PHE A 76 4.08 -10.79 -9.63
CA PHE A 76 2.63 -10.88 -9.80
C PHE A 76 2.11 -9.70 -10.61
N VAL A 77 2.50 -8.48 -10.23
CA VAL A 77 2.10 -7.26 -10.95
C VAL A 77 2.53 -7.32 -12.42
N SER A 78 3.75 -7.80 -12.69
CA SER A 78 4.29 -7.93 -14.04
C SER A 78 3.56 -8.96 -14.91
N SER A 79 2.96 -9.97 -14.27
CA SER A 79 2.18 -11.04 -14.91
C SER A 79 0.74 -10.64 -15.25
N LEU A 80 0.29 -9.45 -14.83
CA LEU A 80 -1.07 -8.99 -15.10
C LEU A 80 -1.35 -8.94 -16.61
N PRO A 81 -2.54 -9.41 -17.06
CA PRO A 81 -2.95 -9.32 -18.45
C PRO A 81 -2.92 -7.87 -18.95
N ARG A 82 -2.31 -7.67 -20.13
CA ARG A 82 -2.31 -6.39 -20.84
C ARG A 82 -3.37 -6.43 -21.93
N VAL A 83 -4.20 -5.40 -22.00
CA VAL A 83 -5.33 -5.35 -22.94
C VAL A 83 -5.32 -4.04 -23.72
N SER A 84 -5.71 -4.11 -25.00
CA SER A 84 -5.79 -2.92 -25.86
C SER A 84 -7.10 -2.15 -25.61
N ILE A 85 -7.10 -0.84 -25.92
CA ILE A 85 -8.31 -0.01 -25.86
C ILE A 85 -9.42 -0.61 -26.72
N ASN A 86 -9.06 -1.11 -27.90
CA ASN A 86 -10.01 -1.70 -28.83
C ASN A 86 -10.71 -2.93 -28.24
N ASP A 87 -10.01 -3.74 -27.45
CA ASP A 87 -10.61 -4.92 -26.83
C ASP A 87 -11.51 -4.54 -25.65
N ILE A 88 -11.12 -3.54 -24.86
CA ILE A 88 -11.98 -2.96 -23.82
C ILE A 88 -13.26 -2.38 -24.44
N LEU A 89 -13.13 -1.64 -25.56
CA LEU A 89 -14.29 -1.05 -26.25
C LEU A 89 -15.25 -2.09 -26.78
N LYS A 90 -14.75 -3.18 -27.38
CA LYS A 90 -15.61 -4.27 -27.84
C LYS A 90 -16.43 -4.84 -26.68
N GLN A 91 -15.82 -5.03 -25.52
CA GLN A 91 -16.50 -5.55 -24.33
C GLN A 91 -17.53 -4.53 -23.77
N GLU A 92 -17.16 -3.26 -23.68
CA GLU A 92 -18.02 -2.21 -23.13
C GLU A 92 -19.19 -1.85 -24.06
N ILE A 93 -19.01 -1.86 -25.39
CA ILE A 93 -20.10 -1.61 -26.36
C ILE A 93 -21.17 -2.71 -26.27
N ILE A 94 -20.78 -3.96 -26.02
CA ILE A 94 -21.73 -5.06 -25.79
C ILE A 94 -22.57 -4.79 -24.54
N ARG A 95 -21.94 -4.21 -23.50
CA ARG A 95 -22.60 -3.94 -22.22
C ARG A 95 -23.45 -2.68 -22.24
N ASN A 96 -22.98 -1.63 -22.90
CA ASN A 96 -23.69 -0.37 -23.07
C ASN A 96 -23.27 0.33 -24.39
N PRO A 97 -24.14 0.36 -25.41
CA PRO A 97 -23.78 0.83 -26.76
C PRO A 97 -23.49 2.34 -26.85
N GLU A 98 -23.78 3.12 -25.81
CA GLU A 98 -23.49 4.56 -25.77
C GLU A 98 -22.06 4.89 -25.31
N ILE A 99 -21.29 3.90 -24.82
CA ILE A 99 -19.92 4.11 -24.35
C ILE A 99 -18.99 4.36 -25.55
N LYS A 100 -18.39 5.55 -25.57
CA LYS A 100 -17.36 5.93 -26.56
C LYS A 100 -15.95 5.72 -25.98
N ALA A 101 -14.96 5.51 -26.85
CA ALA A 101 -13.52 5.49 -26.52
C ALA A 101 -13.07 6.66 -25.63
N ALA A 102 -13.71 7.82 -25.76
CA ALA A 102 -13.44 9.01 -24.96
C ALA A 102 -13.72 8.87 -23.46
N HIS A 103 -14.43 7.81 -23.03
CA HIS A 103 -14.73 7.54 -21.62
C HIS A 103 -13.77 6.54 -20.97
N LEU A 104 -12.83 5.96 -21.73
CA LEU A 104 -11.87 5.01 -21.20
C LEU A 104 -10.65 5.77 -20.64
N ASN A 105 -10.71 6.03 -19.35
CA ASN A 105 -9.67 6.71 -18.59
C ASN A 105 -9.25 5.86 -17.40
N CYS A 106 -7.98 5.95 -17.02
CA CYS A 106 -7.49 5.35 -15.79
C CYS A 106 -8.10 6.08 -14.58
N SER A 107 -8.71 5.36 -13.63
CA SER A 107 -9.35 5.96 -12.46
C SER A 107 -8.38 6.46 -11.38
N ILE A 108 -7.08 6.15 -11.52
CA ILE A 108 -6.03 6.58 -10.59
C ILE A 108 -5.45 7.92 -11.03
N CYS A 109 -5.00 8.03 -12.29
CA CYS A 109 -4.38 9.25 -12.82
C CYS A 109 -5.35 10.15 -13.60
N TYR A 110 -6.57 9.66 -13.90
CA TYR A 110 -7.58 10.32 -14.72
C TYR A 110 -7.17 10.63 -16.17
N CYS A 111 -6.03 10.08 -16.63
CA CYS A 111 -5.58 10.19 -18.01
C CYS A 111 -6.37 9.26 -18.92
N LYS A 112 -6.56 9.68 -20.17
CA LYS A 112 -7.10 8.85 -21.24
C LYS A 112 -6.08 7.79 -21.62
N TYR A 113 -6.54 6.58 -21.91
CA TYR A 113 -5.65 5.56 -22.46
C TYR A 113 -5.16 5.94 -23.87
N THR A 114 -3.94 5.53 -24.18
CA THR A 114 -3.32 5.71 -25.51
C THR A 114 -3.46 4.45 -26.35
N ASP A 115 -3.76 4.64 -27.64
CA ASP A 115 -3.85 3.54 -28.62
C ASP A 115 -2.47 3.31 -29.20
N ASP A 116 -1.66 2.54 -28.48
CA ASP A 116 -0.28 2.17 -28.84
C ASP A 116 -0.17 0.68 -29.16
N ASP A 117 0.79 0.30 -30.00
CA ASP A 117 1.08 -1.10 -30.37
C ASP A 117 1.38 -1.99 -29.14
N TYR A 118 1.91 -1.38 -28.08
CA TYR A 118 2.16 -2.03 -26.78
C TYR A 118 1.26 -1.41 -25.71
N PRO A 119 0.03 -1.94 -25.52
CA PRO A 119 -0.91 -1.34 -24.59
C PRO A 119 -0.41 -1.47 -23.15
N LEU A 120 -0.29 -0.33 -22.47
CA LEU A 120 0.10 -0.24 -21.06
C LEU A 120 -1.11 -0.26 -20.12
N ILE A 121 -2.20 -0.92 -20.52
CA ILE A 121 -3.41 -1.05 -19.72
C ILE A 121 -3.41 -2.45 -19.11
N ALA A 122 -3.36 -2.50 -17.79
CA ALA A 122 -3.47 -3.74 -17.04
C ALA A 122 -4.93 -4.02 -16.71
N GLN A 123 -5.34 -5.27 -16.92
CA GLN A 123 -6.61 -5.79 -16.43
C GLN A 123 -6.36 -6.61 -15.15
N LEU A 124 -7.08 -6.30 -14.08
CA LEU A 124 -7.00 -7.07 -12.85
C LEU A 124 -7.73 -8.41 -13.01
N PRO A 125 -7.12 -9.53 -12.54
CA PRO A 125 -7.79 -10.83 -12.53
C PRO A 125 -9.03 -10.77 -11.62
N HIS A 126 -10.01 -11.63 -11.89
CA HIS A 126 -11.31 -11.76 -11.20
C HIS A 126 -12.28 -10.59 -11.39
N CYS A 127 -11.87 -9.38 -11.05
CA CYS A 127 -12.76 -8.21 -11.09
C CYS A 127 -12.86 -7.56 -12.48
N GLY A 128 -11.88 -7.78 -13.36
CA GLY A 128 -11.88 -7.27 -14.74
C GLY A 128 -11.72 -5.77 -14.87
N HIS A 129 -11.38 -5.04 -13.79
CA HIS A 129 -11.16 -3.60 -13.84
C HIS A 129 -9.83 -3.25 -14.54
N HIS A 130 -9.83 -2.12 -15.24
CA HIS A 130 -8.74 -1.66 -16.10
C HIS A 130 -8.05 -0.42 -15.51
N PHE A 131 -6.71 -0.37 -15.59
CA PHE A 131 -5.89 0.73 -15.10
C PHE A 131 -4.62 0.84 -15.95
N ASP A 132 -3.95 1.99 -15.91
CA ASP A 132 -2.59 2.08 -16.43
C ASP A 132 -1.66 1.18 -15.60
N PHE A 133 -0.77 0.46 -16.28
CA PHE A 133 0.16 -0.48 -15.66
C PHE A 133 1.04 0.20 -14.60
N GLU A 134 1.53 1.40 -14.88
CA GLU A 134 2.34 2.17 -13.93
C GLU A 134 1.53 2.64 -12.71
N CYS A 135 0.27 3.03 -12.92
CA CYS A 135 -0.59 3.47 -11.82
C CYS A 135 -0.94 2.29 -10.89
N ILE A 136 -1.33 1.16 -11.47
CA ILE A 136 -1.70 -0.01 -10.68
C ILE A 136 -0.48 -0.68 -10.04
N SER A 137 0.70 -0.63 -10.66
CA SER A 137 1.91 -1.20 -10.07
C SER A 137 2.31 -0.48 -8.78
N ILE A 138 2.26 0.85 -8.78
CA ILE A 138 2.50 1.66 -7.57
C ILE A 138 1.45 1.35 -6.50
N TRP A 139 0.18 1.23 -6.88
CA TRP A 139 -0.87 0.88 -5.94
C TRP A 139 -0.66 -0.51 -5.32
N LEU A 140 -0.36 -1.51 -6.16
CA LEU A 140 -0.20 -2.90 -5.75
C LEU A 140 1.09 -3.15 -4.96
N SER A 141 2.09 -2.28 -5.08
CA SER A 141 3.26 -2.32 -4.21
C SER A 141 2.93 -2.11 -2.72
N LYS A 142 1.77 -1.50 -2.42
CA LYS A 142 1.34 -1.17 -1.04
C LYS A 142 0.04 -1.85 -0.63
N ASN A 143 -0.78 -2.30 -1.58
CA ASN A 143 -2.10 -2.86 -1.32
C ASN A 143 -2.35 -4.08 -2.21
N GLU A 144 -2.96 -5.13 -1.68
CA GLU A 144 -3.36 -6.31 -2.47
C GLU A 144 -4.78 -6.23 -3.05
N THR A 145 -5.40 -5.04 -3.06
CA THR A 145 -6.82 -4.88 -3.39
C THR A 145 -7.06 -4.00 -4.61
N CYS A 146 -8.13 -4.28 -5.33
CA CYS A 146 -8.59 -3.44 -6.43
C CYS A 146 -9.03 -2.04 -5.94
N PRO A 147 -8.56 -0.94 -6.55
CA PRO A 147 -8.97 0.42 -6.18
C PRO A 147 -10.48 0.70 -6.31
N ILE A 148 -11.18 -0.04 -7.18
CA ILE A 148 -12.60 0.19 -7.48
C ILE A 148 -13.49 -0.69 -6.60
N CYS A 149 -13.30 -2.01 -6.61
CA CYS A 149 -14.18 -2.95 -5.92
C CYS A 149 -13.64 -3.48 -4.59
N ARG A 150 -12.40 -3.14 -4.22
CA ARG A 150 -11.69 -3.63 -3.02
C ARG A 150 -11.53 -5.16 -2.96
N ASP A 151 -11.73 -5.84 -4.08
CA ASP A 151 -11.52 -7.26 -4.20
C ASP A 151 -10.03 -7.58 -4.01
N ASN A 152 -9.73 -8.67 -3.29
CA ASN A 152 -8.37 -9.06 -2.97
C ASN A 152 -7.81 -9.94 -4.09
N LEU A 153 -6.66 -9.55 -4.64
CA LEU A 153 -6.07 -10.21 -5.81
C LEU A 153 -5.27 -11.47 -5.46
N THR A 154 -4.88 -11.65 -4.19
CA THR A 154 -4.10 -12.80 -3.72
C THR A 154 -4.97 -13.92 -3.14
N SER A 155 -6.24 -13.66 -2.83
CA SER A 155 -7.16 -14.65 -2.25
C SER A 155 -7.63 -15.73 -3.23
N HIS A 156 -7.42 -15.54 -4.54
CA HIS A 156 -7.98 -16.40 -5.59
C HIS A 156 -6.92 -17.27 -6.28
N LYS A 157 -5.93 -17.80 -5.54
CA LYS A 157 -4.95 -18.74 -6.11
C LYS A 157 -5.68 -19.98 -6.65
N GLU A 158 -5.82 -20.07 -7.97
CA GLU A 158 -6.36 -21.27 -8.60
C GLU A 158 -5.43 -22.46 -8.30
N VAL A 159 -6.02 -23.54 -7.80
CA VAL A 159 -5.32 -24.80 -7.58
C VAL A 159 -5.12 -25.41 -8.97
N ILE A 160 -3.92 -25.27 -9.52
CA ILE A 160 -3.55 -25.96 -10.75
C ILE A 160 -3.47 -27.45 -10.40
N ASP A 161 -4.43 -28.23 -10.87
CA ASP A 161 -4.45 -29.68 -10.67
C ASP A 161 -3.35 -30.33 -11.54
N THR A 162 -2.20 -30.59 -10.92
CA THR A 162 -1.08 -31.25 -11.58
C THR A 162 -1.22 -32.78 -11.59
N SER A 163 -2.33 -33.34 -11.13
CA SER A 163 -2.51 -34.80 -11.07
C SER A 163 -2.49 -35.49 -12.45
N ASN A 164 -2.75 -34.73 -13.51
CA ASN A 164 -2.77 -35.21 -14.90
C ASN A 164 -1.51 -34.86 -15.71
N VAL A 165 -0.45 -34.33 -15.09
CA VAL A 165 0.81 -34.10 -15.80
C VAL A 165 1.53 -35.44 -15.95
N GLU A 166 1.40 -36.05 -17.14
CA GLU A 166 2.25 -37.17 -17.55
C GLU A 166 3.70 -36.65 -17.59
N LEU A 167 4.52 -37.07 -16.63
CA LEU A 167 5.96 -36.89 -16.69
C LEU A 167 6.44 -37.71 -17.89
N GLU A 168 6.80 -37.04 -19.00
CA GLU A 168 7.48 -37.72 -20.10
C GLU A 168 8.72 -38.42 -19.52
N GLU A 169 8.68 -39.74 -19.56
CA GLU A 169 9.77 -40.60 -19.10
C GLU A 169 11.01 -40.27 -19.91
N ASP A 170 11.99 -39.71 -19.20
CA ASP A 170 13.42 -39.70 -19.47
C ASP A 170 13.77 -40.40 -20.79
N TRP A 171 13.82 -39.62 -21.87
CA TRP A 171 14.18 -40.10 -23.21
C TRP A 171 15.60 -40.65 -23.16
N GLY A 172 15.70 -41.97 -22.90
CA GLY A 172 16.93 -42.71 -22.77
C GLY A 172 17.93 -42.35 -23.87
N MET A 173 18.98 -41.62 -23.48
CA MET A 173 20.12 -41.25 -24.30
C MET A 173 21.22 -40.96 -23.27
N TYR A 174 22.26 -41.77 -23.08
CA TYR A 174 23.25 -42.17 -24.08
C TYR A 174 23.78 -43.57 -23.75
N GLY A 175 23.92 -44.39 -24.81
CA GLY A 175 24.61 -45.68 -24.79
C GLY A 175 26.11 -45.58 -25.01
#